data_AF-A0A097PJS9-F1
#
_entry.id   AF-A0A097PJS9-F1
#
_cell.length_a   1.000
_cell.length_b   1.000
_cell.length_c   1.000
_cell.angle_alpha   90.00
_cell.angle_beta   90.00
_cell.angle_gamma   90.00
#
_symmetry.space_group_name_H-M   'P 1'
#
loop_
_entity.id
_entity.type
_entity.pdbx_description
1 polymer ?
#
loop_
_entity_poly.entity_id
_entity_poly.type
_entity_poly.pdbx_seq_one_letter_code
_entity_poly.pdbx_strand_id
1 'polypeptide(L)'
;DMRRQANETGEAAPIPITVRQLEAIVRLSEALAKMKLSHVATENEVNEAVRLFTVSTMDAARSGINQQVNLTAEMAHEIKQAETQIKRRIPIGNQISEKRLIDDLTRMGMNESIIRRALIIMHQRDEVEYNEKDVLY
;
A
#
# COMPACT_ATOMS: atom_id res chain seq x y z
N ASP A 1 4.60 17.52 -13.10
CA ASP A 1 4.18 17.75 -11.70
C ASP A 1 3.31 16.69 -11.01
N MET A 2 2.86 15.60 -11.65
CA MET A 2 2.04 14.58 -10.94
C MET A 2 2.78 13.80 -9.83
N ARG A 3 4.11 13.69 -9.88
CA ARG A 3 4.92 12.97 -8.87
C ARG A 3 5.04 13.72 -7.53
N ARG A 4 5.00 15.06 -7.55
CA ARG A 4 5.14 15.87 -6.33
C ARG A 4 3.83 15.90 -5.54
N GLN A 5 2.71 15.97 -6.25
CA GLN A 5 1.38 16.03 -5.64
C GLN A 5 0.99 14.72 -4.93
N ALA A 6 1.34 13.57 -5.50
CA ALA A 6 1.14 12.25 -4.88
C ALA A 6 1.82 12.10 -3.50
N ASN A 7 2.95 12.78 -3.30
CA ASN A 7 3.67 12.75 -2.02
C ASN A 7 3.01 13.64 -0.94
N GLU A 8 2.20 14.63 -1.34
CA GLU A 8 1.56 15.59 -0.44
C GLU A 8 0.12 15.19 -0.08
N THR A 9 -0.61 14.51 -0.98
CA THR A 9 -1.99 14.06 -0.75
C THR A 9 -2.11 12.62 -0.27
N GLY A 10 -1.01 11.86 -0.26
CA GLY A 10 -1.07 10.40 -0.05
C GLY A 10 -1.76 9.66 -1.20
N GLU A 11 -2.04 10.35 -2.31
CA GLU A 11 -2.59 9.72 -3.51
C GLU A 11 -1.56 8.78 -4.11
N ALA A 12 -2.04 7.58 -4.44
CA ALA A 12 -1.25 6.51 -5.02
C ALA A 12 -0.37 7.02 -6.16
N ALA A 13 0.95 6.80 -6.03
CA ALA A 13 1.88 7.12 -7.10
C ALA A 13 1.42 6.49 -8.43
N PRO A 14 1.50 7.21 -9.56
CA PRO A 14 1.03 6.71 -10.85
C PRO A 14 1.72 5.39 -11.19
N ILE A 15 0.94 4.31 -11.32
CA ILE A 15 1.45 2.98 -11.65
C ILE A 15 1.80 2.98 -13.13
N PRO A 16 3.09 2.87 -13.50
CA PRO A 16 3.49 2.87 -14.90
C PRO A 16 2.97 1.61 -15.60
N ILE A 17 2.44 1.78 -16.81
CA ILE A 17 2.01 0.65 -17.64
C ILE A 17 3.25 -0.01 -18.27
N THR A 18 3.38 -1.32 -18.13
CA THR A 18 4.53 -2.09 -18.63
C THR A 18 4.11 -3.24 -19.54
N VAL A 19 4.99 -3.68 -20.44
CA VAL A 19 4.75 -4.82 -21.34
C VAL A 19 4.44 -6.12 -20.57
N ARG A 20 5.00 -6.29 -19.36
CA ARG A 20 4.71 -7.43 -18.49
C ARG A 20 3.24 -7.45 -18.04
N GLN A 21 2.62 -6.29 -17.86
CA GLN A 21 1.20 -6.23 -17.50
C GLN A 21 0.32 -6.68 -18.67
N LEU A 22 0.71 -6.37 -19.91
CA LEU A 22 0.01 -6.88 -21.09
C LEU A 22 0.11 -8.41 -21.15
N GLU A 23 1.29 -8.98 -20.93
CA GLU A 23 1.48 -10.44 -20.86
C GLU A 23 0.64 -11.08 -19.73
N ALA A 24 0.53 -10.41 -18.58
CA ALA A 24 -0.30 -10.86 -17.48
C ALA A 24 -1.80 -10.90 -17.84
N ILE A 25 -2.29 -9.89 -18.56
CA ILE A 25 -3.69 -9.85 -19.04
C ILE A 25 -3.95 -10.99 -20.04
N VAL A 26 -3.01 -11.26 -20.95
CA VAL A 26 -3.10 -12.40 -21.88
C VAL A 26 -3.18 -13.72 -21.11
N ARG A 27 -2.31 -13.93 -20.13
CA ARG A 27 -2.30 -15.13 -19.29
C ARG A 27 -3.59 -15.32 -18.49
N LEU A 28 -4.15 -14.23 -17.96
CA LEU A 28 -5.45 -14.25 -17.27
C LEU A 28 -6.58 -14.66 -18.23
N SER A 29 -6.59 -14.10 -19.43
CA SER A 29 -7.60 -14.42 -20.46
C SER A 29 -7.55 -15.89 -20.85
N GLU A 30 -6.35 -16.45 -21.04
CA GLU A 30 -6.17 -17.89 -21.31
C GLU A 30 -6.59 -18.78 -20.13
N ALA A 31 -6.28 -18.36 -18.90
CA ALA A 31 -6.68 -19.11 -17.70
C ALA A 31 -8.21 -19.17 -17.57
N LEU A 32 -8.91 -18.08 -17.83
CA LEU A 32 -10.37 -18.02 -17.84
C LEU A 32 -10.96 -18.92 -18.94
N ALA A 33 -10.35 -18.95 -20.13
CA ALA A 33 -10.76 -19.83 -21.21
C ALA A 33 -10.58 -21.31 -20.82
N LYS A 34 -9.43 -21.66 -20.21
CA LYS A 34 -9.14 -23.02 -19.71
C LYS A 34 -10.13 -23.49 -18.65
N MET A 35 -10.56 -22.61 -17.74
CA MET A 35 -11.58 -22.93 -16.74
C MET A 35 -12.94 -23.30 -17.36
N LYS A 36 -13.24 -22.73 -18.53
CA LYS A 36 -14.44 -23.06 -19.32
C LYS A 36 -14.22 -24.24 -20.28
N LEU A 37 -13.07 -24.93 -20.20
CA LEU A 37 -12.65 -25.99 -21.12
C LEU A 37 -12.60 -25.52 -22.59
N SER A 38 -12.41 -24.22 -22.82
CA SER A 38 -12.24 -23.65 -24.15
C SER A 38 -10.77 -23.61 -24.53
N HIS A 39 -10.47 -23.98 -25.78
CA HIS A 39 -9.11 -23.90 -26.32
C HIS A 39 -8.76 -22.52 -26.88
N VAL A 40 -9.78 -21.66 -27.06
CA VAL A 40 -9.64 -20.31 -27.62
C VAL A 40 -10.21 -19.31 -26.61
N ALA A 41 -9.43 -18.27 -26.30
CA ALA A 41 -9.91 -17.13 -25.51
C ALA A 41 -10.71 -16.18 -26.41
N THR A 42 -11.93 -15.87 -26.01
CA THR A 42 -12.81 -14.92 -26.72
C THR A 42 -12.70 -13.53 -26.10
N GLU A 43 -13.31 -12.53 -26.75
CA GLU A 43 -13.36 -11.16 -26.22
C GLU A 43 -13.96 -11.09 -24.81
N ASN A 44 -14.85 -12.02 -24.45
CA ASN A 44 -15.45 -12.05 -23.12
C ASN A 44 -14.42 -12.33 -22.01
N GLU A 45 -13.48 -13.26 -22.24
CA GLU A 45 -12.42 -13.55 -21.28
C GLU A 45 -11.43 -12.38 -21.17
N VAL A 46 -11.15 -11.70 -22.27
CA VAL A 46 -10.28 -10.52 -22.29
C VAL A 46 -10.92 -9.37 -21.51
N ASN A 47 -12.19 -9.09 -21.75
CA ASN A 47 -12.93 -8.06 -21.01
C ASN A 47 -12.94 -8.35 -19.50
N GLU A 48 -13.11 -9.61 -19.11
CA GLU A 48 -13.08 -9.99 -17.71
C GLU A 48 -11.66 -9.88 -17.11
N ALA A 49 -10.62 -10.29 -17.84
CA ALA A 49 -9.23 -10.12 -17.41
C ALA A 49 -8.86 -8.63 -17.22
N VAL A 50 -9.29 -7.74 -18.13
CA VAL A 50 -9.09 -6.29 -18.00
C VAL A 50 -9.84 -5.73 -16.80
N ARG A 51 -11.06 -6.19 -16.54
CA ARG A 51 -11.85 -5.78 -15.37
C ARG A 51 -11.15 -6.17 -14.08
N LEU A 52 -10.71 -7.42 -13.95
CA LEU A 52 -9.94 -7.91 -12.80
C LEU A 52 -8.66 -7.11 -12.61
N PHE A 53 -7.90 -6.91 -13.69
CA PHE A 53 -6.66 -6.14 -13.66
C PHE A 53 -6.87 -4.69 -13.19
N THR A 54 -7.93 -4.02 -13.66
CA THR A 54 -8.27 -2.65 -13.26
C THR A 54 -8.58 -2.55 -11.77
N VAL A 55 -9.37 -3.50 -11.25
CA VAL A 55 -9.69 -3.56 -9.81
C VAL A 55 -8.42 -3.81 -9.00
N SER A 56 -7.59 -4.78 -9.37
CA SER A 56 -6.34 -5.09 -8.66
C SER A 56 -5.33 -3.94 -8.72
N THR A 57 -5.27 -3.20 -9.84
CA THR A 57 -4.39 -2.03 -9.98
C THR A 57 -4.85 -0.88 -9.09
N MET A 58 -6.16 -0.62 -9.03
CA MET A 58 -6.72 0.40 -8.16
C MET A 58 -6.59 0.03 -6.68
N ASP A 59 -6.74 -1.25 -6.35
CA ASP A 59 -6.54 -1.74 -4.98
C ASP A 59 -5.06 -1.67 -4.55
N ALA A 60 -4.14 -2.07 -5.43
CA ALA A 60 -2.70 -1.93 -5.19
C ALA A 60 -2.24 -0.46 -5.09
N ALA A 61 -2.87 0.42 -5.86
CA ALA A 61 -2.69 1.86 -5.77
C ALA A 61 -3.11 2.37 -4.38
N ARG A 62 -4.34 2.06 -3.94
CA ARG A 62 -4.88 2.47 -2.63
C ARG A 62 -4.11 1.86 -1.46
N SER A 63 -3.71 0.61 -1.57
CA SER A 63 -3.01 -0.13 -0.51
C SER A 63 -1.53 0.26 -0.36
N GLY A 64 -0.97 1.06 -1.28
CA GLY A 64 0.41 1.52 -1.19
C GLY A 64 1.45 0.39 -1.24
N ILE A 65 1.10 -0.78 -1.79
CA ILE A 65 1.96 -1.96 -1.87
C ILE A 65 3.24 -1.65 -2.68
N ASN A 66 3.17 -0.72 -3.64
CA ASN A 66 4.33 -0.28 -4.42
C ASN A 66 5.42 0.42 -3.59
N GLN A 67 5.11 0.96 -2.41
CA GLN A 67 6.15 1.50 -1.52
C GLN A 67 6.96 0.38 -0.84
N GLN A 68 6.60 -0.91 -0.97
CA GLN A 68 7.48 -2.03 -0.55
C GLN A 68 8.60 -2.31 -1.56
N VAL A 69 8.45 -1.91 -2.83
CA VAL A 69 9.37 -2.29 -3.92
C VAL A 69 10.58 -1.35 -4.03
N ASN A 70 10.52 -0.14 -3.47
CA ASN A 70 11.59 0.85 -3.53
C ASN A 70 12.12 1.28 -2.14
N LEU A 71 12.35 0.32 -1.25
CA LEU A 71 13.08 0.61 0.00
C LEU A 71 14.57 0.80 -0.33
N THR A 72 15.00 2.06 -0.46
CA THR A 72 16.44 2.36 -0.43
C THR A 72 16.99 2.02 0.96
N ALA A 73 18.27 1.67 1.05
CA ALA A 73 18.90 1.31 2.32
C ALA A 73 18.82 2.44 3.37
N GLU A 74 18.80 3.71 2.93
CA GLU A 74 18.62 4.88 3.77
C GLU A 74 17.20 4.96 4.34
N MET A 75 16.17 4.79 3.50
CA MET A 75 14.78 4.78 3.96
C MET A 75 14.52 3.64 4.95
N ALA A 76 15.12 2.46 4.73
CA ALA A 76 15.02 1.36 5.68
C ALA A 76 15.62 1.71 7.07
N HIS A 77 16.70 2.49 7.09
CA HIS A 77 17.29 2.97 8.34
C HIS A 77 16.39 3.98 9.05
N GLU A 78 15.82 4.94 8.31
CA GLU A 78 14.91 5.94 8.85
C GLU A 78 13.61 5.31 9.38
N ILE A 79 13.05 4.32 8.67
CA ILE A 79 11.89 3.53 9.14
C ILE A 79 12.22 2.82 10.46
N LYS A 80 13.39 2.18 10.58
CA LYS A 80 13.81 1.49 11.81
C LYS A 80 14.00 2.46 12.99
N GLN A 81 14.50 3.67 12.72
CA GLN A 81 14.57 4.72 13.72
C GLN A 81 13.16 5.16 14.16
N ALA A 82 12.25 5.38 13.20
CA ALA A 82 10.85 5.72 13.48
C ALA A 82 10.15 4.61 14.30
N GLU A 83 10.33 3.33 13.95
CA GLU A 83 9.81 2.19 14.72
C GLU A 83 10.30 2.23 16.18
N THR A 84 11.58 2.52 16.40
CA THR A 84 12.15 2.60 17.76
C THR A 84 11.53 3.74 18.57
N GLN A 85 11.27 4.89 17.94
CA GLN A 85 10.63 6.04 18.60
C GLN A 85 9.16 5.76 18.89
N ILE A 86 8.43 5.13 17.96
CA ILE A 86 7.04 4.73 18.14
C ILE A 86 6.93 3.76 19.33
N LYS A 87 7.79 2.72 19.38
CA LYS A 87 7.82 1.76 20.51
C LYS A 87 8.13 2.39 21.86
N ARG A 88 8.93 3.46 21.90
CA ARG A 88 9.21 4.21 23.14
C ARG A 88 8.03 5.06 23.60
N ARG A 89 7.23 5.56 22.67
CA ARG A 89 6.10 6.48 22.93
C ARG A 89 4.78 5.74 23.19
N ILE A 90 4.64 4.53 22.68
CA ILE A 90 3.50 3.64 22.92
C ILE A 90 3.98 2.47 23.79
N PRO A 91 3.90 2.59 25.13
CA PRO A 91 4.04 1.43 26.01
C PRO A 91 3.02 0.36 25.62
N ILE A 92 3.42 -0.91 25.70
CA ILE A 92 2.53 -2.05 25.44
C ILE A 92 1.24 -1.89 26.27
N GLY A 93 0.09 -1.80 25.59
CA GLY A 93 -1.22 -1.61 26.20
C GLY A 93 -1.72 -0.16 26.31
N ASN A 94 -0.95 0.85 25.88
CA ASN A 94 -1.42 2.24 25.80
C ASN A 94 -1.96 2.57 24.40
N GLN A 95 -3.04 3.34 24.33
CA GLN A 95 -3.66 3.78 23.07
C GLN A 95 -3.33 5.26 22.82
N ILE A 96 -2.78 5.57 21.64
CA ILE A 96 -2.54 6.94 21.20
C ILE A 96 -3.20 7.10 19.83
N SER A 97 -3.88 8.23 19.62
CA SER A 97 -4.46 8.52 18.30
C SER A 97 -3.36 8.74 17.27
N GLU A 98 -3.52 8.15 16.08
CA GLU A 98 -2.55 8.23 14.99
C GLU A 98 -2.17 9.69 14.69
N LYS A 99 -3.15 10.60 14.64
CA LYS A 99 -2.92 12.03 14.41
C LYS A 99 -1.97 12.65 15.44
N ARG A 100 -2.16 12.38 16.74
CA ARG A 100 -1.28 12.92 17.79
C ARG A 100 0.12 12.33 17.70
N LEU A 101 0.22 11.04 17.40
CA LEU A 101 1.51 10.38 17.22
C LEU A 101 2.28 10.96 16.03
N ILE A 102 1.60 11.19 14.91
CA ILE A 102 2.19 11.81 13.73
C ILE A 102 2.64 13.23 14.04
N ASP A 103 1.81 14.05 14.69
CA ASP A 103 2.15 15.44 15.04
C ASP A 103 3.39 15.51 15.94
N ASP A 104 3.47 14.64 16.96
CA ASP A 104 4.59 14.61 17.90
C ASP A 104 5.91 14.16 17.24
N LEU A 105 5.85 13.15 16.37
CA LEU A 105 7.01 12.65 15.64
C LEU A 105 7.46 13.62 14.53
N THR A 106 6.52 14.34 13.93
CA THR A 106 6.80 15.40 12.95
C THR A 106 7.49 16.59 13.61
N ARG A 107 7.09 16.97 14.84
CA ARG A 107 7.80 17.98 15.64
C ARG A 107 9.26 17.61 15.96
N MET A 108 9.58 16.32 15.98
CA MET A 108 10.94 15.82 16.15
C MET A 108 11.77 15.85 14.85
N GLY A 109 11.19 16.33 13.74
CA GLY A 109 11.86 16.45 12.45
C GLY A 109 11.79 15.18 11.58
N MET A 110 10.98 14.18 11.95
CA MET A 110 10.78 13.00 11.12
C MET A 110 9.73 13.26 10.04
N ASN A 111 9.95 12.68 8.86
CA ASN A 111 9.03 12.82 7.75
C ASN A 111 7.75 11.99 8.00
N GLU A 112 6.59 12.62 7.84
CA GLU A 112 5.28 12.01 8.01
C GLU A 112 5.10 10.74 7.16
N SER A 113 5.63 10.74 5.93
CA SER A 113 5.58 9.57 5.04
C SER A 113 6.31 8.35 5.61
N ILE A 114 7.40 8.56 6.35
CA ILE A 114 8.20 7.51 6.98
C ILE A 114 7.51 7.01 8.25
N ILE A 115 6.90 7.91 9.01
CA ILE A 115 6.12 7.58 10.21
C ILE A 115 4.92 6.71 9.84
N ARG A 116 4.10 7.12 8.85
CA ARG A 116 2.98 6.31 8.34
C ARG A 116 3.46 4.96 7.82
N ARG A 117 4.59 4.94 7.12
CA ARG A 117 5.16 3.69 6.62
C ARG A 117 5.61 2.75 7.74
N ALA A 118 6.27 3.27 8.78
CA ALA A 118 6.63 2.50 9.96
C ALA A 118 5.38 1.93 10.67
N LEU A 119 4.31 2.73 10.80
CA LEU A 119 3.04 2.27 11.39
C LEU A 119 2.41 1.12 10.61
N ILE A 120 2.37 1.20 9.27
CA ILE A 120 1.85 0.11 8.42
C ILE A 120 2.66 -1.18 8.59
N ILE A 121 4.00 -1.07 8.64
CA ILE A 121 4.88 -2.24 8.83
C ILE A 121 4.70 -2.84 10.23
N MET A 122 4.59 -2.00 11.27
CA MET A 122 4.34 -2.45 12.64
C MET A 122 2.96 -3.10 12.80
N HIS A 123 1.94 -2.58 12.10
CA HIS A 123 0.61 -3.18 12.06
C HIS A 123 0.63 -4.54 11.36
N GLN A 124 1.33 -4.68 10.22
CA GLN A 124 1.51 -5.97 9.53
C GLN A 124 2.26 -7.03 10.36
N ARG A 125 3.02 -6.60 11.38
CA ARG A 125 3.74 -7.48 12.32
C ARG A 125 2.95 -7.74 13.61
N ASP A 126 1.67 -7.35 13.65
CA ASP A 126 0.80 -7.43 14.84
C ASP A 126 1.38 -6.71 16.08
N GLU A 127 2.30 -5.77 15.91
CA GLU A 127 2.91 -5.01 17.02
C GLU A 127 2.03 -3.83 17.47
N VAL A 128 1.12 -3.37 16.61
CA VAL A 128 0.22 -2.24 16.85
C VAL A 128 -1.17 -2.58 16.31
N GLU A 129 -2.19 -2.50 17.16
CA GLU A 129 -3.58 -2.65 16.73
C GLU A 129 -4.15 -1.30 16.29
N TYR A 130 -4.74 -1.28 15.09
CA TYR A 130 -5.46 -0.12 14.58
C TYR A 130 -6.92 -0.21 15.04
N ASN A 131 -7.28 0.57 16.05
CA ASN A 131 -8.69 0.73 16.45
C ASN A 131 -9.31 1.90 15.69
N GLU A 132 -9.93 1.58 14.55
CA GLU A 132 -10.66 2.50 13.67
C GLU A 132 -12.01 2.97 14.28
N LYS A 133 -12.09 3.09 15.61
CA LYS A 133 -13.36 3.28 16.33
C LYS A 133 -13.41 4.60 17.08
N ASP A 134 -13.76 5.64 16.34
CA ASP A 134 -14.72 6.63 16.84
C ASP A 134 -15.94 6.63 15.92
N VAL A 135 -16.81 5.64 16.12
CA VAL A 135 -18.25 5.76 15.85
C VAL A 135 -18.96 5.14 17.06
N LEU A 136 -19.33 5.99 18.01
CA LEU A 136 -20.21 5.63 19.11
C LEU A 136 -21.67 5.94 18.71
N TYR A 137 -22.57 5.05 19.14
CA TYR A 137 -24.02 5.03 18.92
C TYR A 137 -24.73 6.33 19.30
#